data_AF-A0A7S0AVV8-F1
#
_entry.id   AF-A0A7S0AVV8-F1
#
_cell.length_a   1.000
_cell.length_b   1.000
_cell.length_c   1.000
_cell.angle_alpha   90.00
_cell.angle_beta   90.00
_cell.angle_gamma   90.00
#
_symmetry.space_group_name_H-M   'P 1'
#
loop_
_entity.id
_entity.type
_entity.pdbx_description
1 polymer ?
#
loop_
_entity_poly.entity_id
_entity_poly.type
_entity_poly.pdbx_seq_one_letter_code
_entity_poly.pdbx_strand_id
1 'polypeptide(L)'
;MRITLLLLITVLQAQAFSVPSPQGIPVSRRTHGGVSLLRIAAHADDDGKGDNDAMSSTARGRRRGKLKDVREGSLMAATLETGRVPYGEQSRKFRRTVFSHGDWVEHRSSSSHIITNLRSMLFSGVVRQLRSQVLIVTSAAAFILGWNLIAVPSLGSLPFVSPIMLPPIPFTLSSPALGLLLVFRTNASYARWGEARTTWARMVAHGRNLIRMAGVFSDDKVAVQSLGKAVWLYCRTVMNQLSSPEEDEPFYRDEVLSTYGEKSGLARRILSSPDRTLAAWKQLSLELHGLPAVADPKALIETDKSIIILGECAATMEKIYSSPVPLVYTRHTARFLSLWALLLPAALYSSFVDIGQAWAIIPASGILAFFLFGVDALSFQLEEPFSILPMKSFCDQILGSVDILAGVGGEA
;
A
#
# COMPACT_ATOMS: atom_id res chain seq x y z
N MET A 1 4.15 -36.68 26.27
CA MET A 1 3.27 -36.69 25.09
C MET A 1 1.77 -36.74 25.41
N ARG A 2 1.29 -37.41 26.48
CA ARG A 2 -0.14 -37.47 26.83
C ARG A 2 -0.73 -36.18 27.45
N ILE A 3 0.07 -35.34 28.11
CA ILE A 3 -0.40 -34.10 28.77
C ILE A 3 -0.65 -32.96 27.77
N THR A 4 0.14 -32.89 26.69
CA THR A 4 -0.01 -31.88 25.62
C THR A 4 -1.27 -32.12 24.77
N LEU A 5 -1.69 -33.38 24.62
CA LEU A 5 -2.91 -33.73 23.87
C LEU A 5 -4.18 -33.39 24.67
N LEU A 6 -4.15 -33.55 25.99
CA LEU A 6 -5.27 -33.20 26.88
C LEU A 6 -5.51 -31.69 26.92
N LEU A 7 -4.46 -30.87 26.96
CA LEU A 7 -4.57 -29.40 26.90
C LEU A 7 -5.16 -28.89 25.57
N LEU A 8 -4.90 -29.58 24.45
CA LEU A 8 -5.44 -29.20 23.14
C LEU A 8 -6.95 -29.49 23.03
N ILE A 9 -7.43 -30.58 23.65
CA ILE A 9 -8.84 -30.98 23.63
C ILE A 9 -9.69 -30.05 24.50
N THR A 10 -9.18 -29.62 25.66
CA THR A 10 -9.91 -28.69 26.54
C THR A 10 -10.05 -27.29 25.92
N VAL A 11 -9.07 -26.84 25.14
CA VAL A 11 -9.13 -25.55 24.43
C VAL A 11 -10.12 -25.59 23.26
N LEU A 12 -10.27 -26.74 22.58
CA LEU A 12 -11.21 -26.89 21.47
C LEU A 12 -12.67 -27.02 21.91
N GLN A 13 -12.96 -27.53 23.11
CA GLN A 13 -14.33 -27.61 23.62
C GLN A 13 -14.87 -26.28 24.18
N ALA A 14 -14.02 -25.30 24.48
CA ALA A 14 -14.43 -24.00 25.03
C ALA A 14 -14.97 -22.99 23.99
N GLN A 15 -14.89 -23.28 22.68
CA GLN A 15 -15.34 -22.36 21.63
C GLN A 15 -16.68 -22.71 20.97
N ALA A 16 -17.37 -23.75 21.44
CA ALA A 16 -18.71 -24.10 20.95
C ALA A 16 -19.80 -23.45 21.83
N PHE A 17 -19.90 -22.11 21.81
CA PHE A 17 -21.11 -21.42 22.24
C PHE A 17 -21.83 -20.83 21.03
N SER A 18 -23.04 -21.33 20.84
CA SER A 18 -24.03 -21.12 19.78
C SER A 18 -24.47 -19.66 19.61
N VAL A 19 -24.44 -19.17 18.37
CA VAL A 19 -25.14 -17.94 17.94
C VAL A 19 -26.19 -18.33 16.89
N PRO A 20 -27.46 -17.91 17.02
CA PRO A 20 -28.53 -18.32 16.11
C PRO A 20 -28.50 -17.57 14.78
N SER A 21 -28.94 -18.23 13.71
CA SER A 21 -29.05 -17.69 12.35
C SER A 21 -30.15 -16.63 12.23
N PRO A 22 -29.91 -15.44 11.63
CA PRO A 22 -30.99 -14.57 11.20
C PRO A 22 -31.44 -14.94 9.77
N GLN A 23 -32.76 -15.01 9.62
CA GLN A 23 -33.49 -15.27 8.39
C GLN A 23 -33.23 -14.19 7.33
N GLY A 24 -33.20 -14.60 6.06
CA GLY A 24 -32.87 -13.75 4.92
C GLY A 24 -33.91 -12.67 4.62
N ILE A 25 -33.42 -11.46 4.31
CA ILE A 25 -34.18 -10.38 3.70
C ILE A 25 -33.53 -10.12 2.32
N PRO A 26 -34.30 -10.07 1.22
CA PRO A 26 -33.73 -9.79 -0.09
C PRO A 26 -33.39 -8.30 -0.19
N VAL A 27 -32.11 -7.97 -0.29
CA VAL A 27 -31.65 -6.59 -0.52
C VAL A 27 -31.70 -6.31 -2.02
N SER A 28 -32.64 -5.44 -2.43
CA SER A 28 -32.71 -4.90 -3.79
C SER A 28 -31.46 -4.06 -4.10
N ARG A 29 -30.71 -4.42 -5.14
CA ARG A 29 -29.61 -3.61 -5.69
C ARG A 29 -30.17 -2.27 -6.19
N ARG A 30 -29.81 -1.16 -5.54
CA ARG A 30 -29.84 0.17 -6.17
C ARG A 30 -28.47 0.44 -6.78
N THR A 31 -28.46 0.62 -8.09
CA THR A 31 -27.32 1.12 -8.86
C THR A 31 -27.17 2.62 -8.59
N HIS A 32 -26.10 3.03 -7.90
CA HIS A 32 -25.69 4.44 -7.93
C HIS A 32 -24.82 4.67 -9.16
N GLY A 33 -25.28 5.60 -10.01
CA GLY A 33 -24.53 6.12 -11.14
C GLY A 33 -23.33 6.91 -10.65
N GLY A 34 -22.14 6.36 -10.83
CA GLY A 34 -20.89 7.09 -10.75
C GLY A 34 -20.64 7.79 -12.08
N VAL A 35 -20.46 9.11 -12.02
CA VAL A 35 -20.09 9.97 -13.14
C VAL A 35 -18.74 9.52 -13.70
N SER A 36 -18.72 9.35 -15.01
CA SER A 36 -17.60 8.90 -15.83
C SER A 36 -16.39 9.84 -15.74
N LEU A 37 -15.27 9.36 -15.19
CA LEU A 37 -13.96 9.99 -15.34
C LEU A 37 -12.90 8.91 -15.61
N LEU A 38 -12.54 8.76 -16.89
CA LEU A 38 -11.16 8.69 -17.41
C LEU A 38 -11.15 8.19 -18.86
N ARG A 39 -11.11 9.14 -19.80
CA ARG A 39 -10.52 8.92 -21.13
C ARG A 39 -9.01 8.89 -20.93
N ILE A 40 -8.42 7.70 -20.82
CA ILE A 40 -6.98 7.53 -21.04
C ILE A 40 -6.77 7.50 -22.55
N ALA A 41 -6.30 8.62 -23.10
CA ALA A 41 -5.83 8.68 -24.48
C ALA A 41 -4.51 7.93 -24.60
N ALA A 42 -4.55 6.74 -25.17
CA ALA A 42 -3.36 6.08 -25.71
C ALA A 42 -3.13 6.62 -27.12
N HIS A 43 -2.11 7.47 -27.28
CA HIS A 43 -1.50 7.76 -28.57
C HIS A 43 -0.49 6.66 -28.85
N ALA A 44 -0.82 5.76 -29.77
CA ALA A 44 0.14 4.86 -30.40
C ALA A 44 -0.32 4.68 -31.85
N ASP A 45 0.62 4.94 -32.77
CA ASP A 45 0.45 4.96 -34.21
C ASP A 45 -0.27 3.71 -34.75
N ASP A 46 -1.23 3.96 -35.63
CA ASP A 46 -2.00 2.97 -36.37
C ASP A 46 -1.42 2.88 -37.79
N ASP A 47 -0.87 1.72 -38.13
CA ASP A 47 -0.73 1.28 -39.51
C ASP A 47 -0.74 -0.26 -39.54
N GLY A 48 -1.86 -0.83 -39.99
CA GLY A 48 -1.84 -2.09 -40.74
C GLY A 48 -2.66 -3.28 -40.21
N LYS A 49 -3.82 -3.46 -40.86
CA LYS A 49 -4.34 -4.73 -41.42
C LYS A 49 -5.26 -5.58 -40.53
N GLY A 50 -6.55 -5.54 -40.90
CA GLY A 50 -7.63 -6.37 -40.37
C GLY A 50 -7.58 -7.83 -40.84
N ASP A 51 -7.96 -8.72 -39.92
CA ASP A 51 -8.71 -9.99 -40.11
C ASP A 51 -8.82 -10.84 -38.81
N ASN A 52 -8.66 -10.24 -37.62
CA ASN A 52 -8.71 -10.96 -36.32
C ASN A 52 -9.89 -10.58 -35.40
N ASP A 53 -10.91 -9.90 -35.91
CA ASP A 53 -11.88 -9.16 -35.06
C ASP A 53 -12.99 -10.00 -34.40
N ALA A 54 -13.26 -11.21 -34.88
CA ALA A 54 -14.31 -12.05 -34.29
C ALA A 54 -13.88 -12.76 -32.99
N MET A 55 -12.60 -13.16 -32.89
CA MET A 55 -12.07 -13.83 -31.69
C MET A 55 -11.63 -12.82 -30.61
N SER A 56 -11.31 -11.58 -31.00
CA SER A 56 -10.94 -10.48 -30.10
C SER A 56 -12.15 -9.87 -29.38
N SER A 57 -13.33 -9.85 -30.00
CA SER A 57 -14.56 -9.28 -29.43
C SER A 57 -15.13 -10.12 -28.26
N THR A 58 -15.12 -11.45 -28.40
CA THR A 58 -15.56 -12.39 -27.35
C THR A 58 -14.61 -12.37 -26.15
N ALA A 59 -13.29 -12.28 -26.40
CA ALA A 59 -12.28 -12.13 -25.36
C ALA A 59 -12.38 -10.77 -24.64
N ARG A 60 -12.65 -9.67 -25.37
CA ARG A 60 -12.93 -8.35 -24.79
C ARG A 60 -14.21 -8.34 -23.96
N GLY A 61 -15.28 -9.01 -24.41
CA GLY A 61 -16.54 -9.16 -23.66
C GLY A 61 -16.36 -9.91 -22.34
N ARG A 62 -15.63 -11.04 -22.36
CA ARG A 62 -15.27 -11.80 -21.14
C ARG A 62 -14.36 -11.03 -20.19
N ARG A 63 -13.40 -10.26 -20.71
CA ARG A 63 -12.56 -9.36 -19.88
C ARG A 63 -13.39 -8.26 -19.21
N ARG A 64 -14.28 -7.60 -19.95
CA ARG A 64 -15.19 -6.58 -19.39
C ARG A 64 -16.13 -7.13 -18.32
N GLY A 65 -16.61 -8.37 -18.48
CA GLY A 65 -17.42 -9.04 -17.46
C GLY A 65 -16.66 -9.26 -16.14
N LYS A 66 -15.39 -9.69 -16.21
CA LYS A 66 -14.54 -9.88 -15.02
C LYS A 66 -14.13 -8.58 -14.33
N LEU A 67 -14.02 -7.46 -15.06
CA LEU A 67 -13.70 -6.16 -14.46
C LEU A 67 -14.81 -5.66 -13.50
N LYS A 68 -16.08 -6.07 -13.68
CA LYS A 68 -17.17 -5.66 -12.80
C LYS A 68 -17.06 -6.21 -11.37
N ASP A 69 -16.40 -7.35 -11.21
CA ASP A 69 -16.24 -8.01 -9.90
C ASP A 69 -14.89 -7.65 -9.24
N VAL A 70 -14.08 -6.78 -9.87
CA VAL A 70 -12.75 -6.43 -9.39
C VAL A 70 -12.73 -4.97 -8.94
N ARG A 71 -12.13 -4.73 -7.77
CA ARG A 71 -11.96 -3.40 -7.22
C ARG A 71 -11.22 -2.48 -8.20
N GLU A 72 -11.84 -1.36 -8.52
CA GLU A 72 -11.28 -0.34 -9.40
C GLU A 72 -9.95 0.20 -8.85
N GLY A 73 -8.99 0.47 -9.74
CA GLY A 73 -7.64 0.90 -9.36
C GLY A 73 -6.79 -0.15 -8.63
N SER A 74 -7.30 -1.38 -8.43
CA SER A 74 -6.52 -2.46 -7.81
C SER A 74 -5.49 -3.08 -8.75
N LEU A 75 -4.52 -3.80 -8.17
CA LEU A 75 -3.54 -4.59 -8.93
C LEU A 75 -4.19 -5.58 -9.89
N MET A 76 -5.31 -6.18 -9.51
CA MET A 76 -6.05 -7.11 -10.36
C MET A 76 -6.71 -6.38 -11.53
N ALA A 77 -7.31 -5.21 -11.31
CA ALA A 77 -7.89 -4.39 -12.37
C ALA A 77 -6.82 -3.97 -13.40
N ALA A 78 -5.68 -3.45 -12.90
CA ALA A 78 -4.55 -3.07 -13.73
C ALA A 78 -3.99 -4.24 -14.55
N THR A 79 -3.95 -5.45 -13.97
CA THR A 79 -3.50 -6.66 -14.66
C THR A 79 -4.46 -7.04 -15.79
N LEU A 80 -5.77 -6.92 -15.58
CA LEU A 80 -6.78 -7.21 -16.61
C LEU A 80 -6.74 -6.22 -17.77
N GLU A 81 -6.49 -4.95 -17.47
CA GLU A 81 -6.39 -3.86 -18.46
C GLU A 81 -5.11 -3.95 -19.29
N THR A 82 -3.96 -4.01 -18.64
CA THR A 82 -2.64 -3.96 -19.30
C THR A 82 -2.15 -5.32 -19.78
N GLY A 83 -2.77 -6.42 -19.32
CA GLY A 83 -2.31 -7.78 -19.59
C GLY A 83 -0.99 -8.16 -18.90
N ARG A 84 -0.43 -7.30 -18.05
CA ARG A 84 0.82 -7.54 -17.30
C ARG A 84 0.61 -7.19 -15.83
N VAL A 85 1.17 -8.00 -14.93
CA VAL A 85 1.13 -7.72 -13.49
C VAL A 85 2.21 -6.68 -13.14
N PRO A 86 1.85 -5.46 -12.69
CA PRO A 86 2.80 -4.47 -12.21
C PRO A 86 3.51 -4.99 -10.95
N TYR A 87 4.81 -4.71 -10.79
CA TYR A 87 5.61 -5.16 -9.65
C TYR A 87 6.59 -4.08 -9.18
N GLY A 88 7.10 -4.21 -7.95
CA GLY A 88 7.97 -3.19 -7.35
C GLY A 88 7.28 -1.84 -7.22
N GLU A 89 7.98 -0.76 -7.58
CA GLU A 89 7.48 0.61 -7.50
C GLU A 89 6.22 0.86 -8.33
N GLN A 90 6.15 0.28 -9.54
CA GLN A 90 4.97 0.43 -10.42
C GLN A 90 3.68 -0.16 -9.80
N SER A 91 3.83 -1.08 -8.84
CA SER A 91 2.70 -1.72 -8.17
C SER A 91 2.08 -0.88 -7.06
N ARG A 92 2.80 0.12 -6.52
CA ARG A 92 2.40 0.86 -5.32
C ARG A 92 1.11 1.66 -5.52
N LYS A 93 0.98 2.37 -6.66
CA LYS A 93 -0.22 3.14 -7.01
C LYS A 93 -1.51 2.32 -6.99
N PHE A 94 -1.42 1.02 -7.30
CA PHE A 94 -2.56 0.10 -7.34
C PHE A 94 -2.92 -0.49 -5.97
N ARG A 95 -2.21 -0.08 -4.90
CA ARG A 95 -2.49 -0.44 -3.50
C ARG A 95 -3.29 0.64 -2.78
N ARG A 96 -3.49 1.80 -3.40
CA ARG A 96 -4.21 2.99 -2.87
C ARG A 96 -5.73 2.87 -2.93
N THR A 97 -6.23 1.69 -2.63
CA THR A 97 -7.63 1.33 -2.77
C THR A 97 -8.33 1.31 -1.41
N VAL A 98 -9.57 1.75 -1.37
CA VAL A 98 -10.40 1.67 -0.17
C VAL A 98 -10.95 0.25 0.00
N PHE A 99 -10.94 -0.25 1.23
CA PHE A 99 -11.46 -1.56 1.57
C PHE A 99 -12.93 -1.42 2.00
N SER A 100 -13.83 -1.97 1.19
CA SER A 100 -15.28 -1.87 1.34
C SER A 100 -15.87 -2.96 2.23
N HIS A 101 -17.16 -2.86 2.55
CA HIS A 101 -17.86 -3.91 3.29
C HIS A 101 -17.88 -5.25 2.54
N GLY A 102 -18.08 -5.22 1.22
CA GLY A 102 -18.03 -6.43 0.39
C GLY A 102 -16.67 -7.12 0.49
N ASP A 103 -15.59 -6.34 0.44
CA ASP A 103 -14.22 -6.85 0.60
C ASP A 103 -14.02 -7.52 1.98
N TRP A 104 -14.61 -6.96 3.05
CA TRP A 104 -14.56 -7.57 4.39
C TRP A 104 -15.35 -8.87 4.50
N VAL A 105 -16.45 -9.01 3.76
CA VAL A 105 -17.21 -10.27 3.71
C VAL A 105 -16.39 -11.31 2.97
N GLU A 106 -15.86 -11.00 1.78
CA GLU A 106 -15.02 -11.90 0.99
C GLU A 106 -13.75 -12.33 1.74
N HIS A 107 -13.09 -11.38 2.42
CA HIS A 107 -11.89 -11.66 3.20
C HIS A 107 -12.15 -12.66 4.34
N ARG A 108 -13.32 -12.57 5.00
CA ARG A 108 -13.72 -13.45 6.11
C ARG A 108 -14.32 -14.78 5.65
N SER A 109 -15.02 -14.81 4.52
CA SER A 109 -15.63 -16.03 3.98
C SER A 109 -14.53 -16.92 3.39
N SER A 110 -14.19 -18.02 4.05
CA SER A 110 -13.11 -18.90 3.56
C SER A 110 -13.34 -20.37 3.81
N SER A 111 -13.58 -21.10 2.73
CA SER A 111 -13.39 -22.55 2.66
C SER A 111 -12.16 -22.96 1.84
N SER A 112 -11.46 -22.02 1.17
CA SER A 112 -10.35 -22.35 0.24
C SER A 112 -9.13 -21.42 0.27
N HIS A 113 -8.95 -20.54 1.27
CA HIS A 113 -7.82 -19.58 1.30
C HIS A 113 -6.44 -20.23 1.18
N ILE A 114 -6.20 -21.41 1.79
CA ILE A 114 -4.88 -22.04 1.78
C ILE A 114 -4.43 -22.40 0.37
N ILE A 115 -5.30 -23.07 -0.40
CA ILE A 115 -4.97 -23.52 -1.76
C ILE A 115 -4.80 -22.32 -2.70
N THR A 116 -5.70 -21.33 -2.59
CA THR A 116 -5.63 -20.10 -3.40
C THR A 116 -4.36 -19.31 -3.10
N ASN A 117 -3.98 -19.19 -1.82
CA ASN A 117 -2.78 -18.45 -1.41
C ASN A 117 -1.49 -19.15 -1.85
N LEU A 118 -1.39 -20.47 -1.69
CA LEU A 118 -0.21 -21.22 -2.13
C LEU A 118 -0.06 -21.19 -3.66
N ARG A 119 -1.17 -21.34 -4.41
CA ARG A 119 -1.13 -21.26 -5.88
C ARG A 119 -0.75 -19.86 -6.36
N SER A 120 -1.29 -18.82 -5.74
CA SER A 120 -1.00 -17.43 -6.13
C SER A 120 0.39 -16.96 -5.70
N MET A 121 1.01 -17.57 -4.69
CA MET A 121 2.34 -17.23 -4.20
C MET A 121 3.39 -17.26 -5.32
N LEU A 122 3.45 -18.35 -6.10
CA LEU A 122 4.46 -18.54 -7.15
C LEU A 122 4.32 -17.55 -8.32
N PHE A 123 3.14 -16.95 -8.50
CA PHE A 123 2.85 -15.99 -9.57
C PHE A 123 2.66 -14.56 -9.05
N SER A 124 2.93 -14.32 -7.76
CA SER A 124 2.74 -13.03 -7.12
C SER A 124 3.79 -12.01 -7.58
N GLY A 125 3.39 -10.73 -7.63
CA GLY A 125 4.30 -9.61 -7.85
C GLY A 125 5.44 -9.55 -6.82
N VAL A 126 5.25 -10.15 -5.64
CA VAL A 126 6.29 -10.26 -4.60
C VAL A 126 7.43 -11.18 -5.04
N VAL A 127 7.13 -12.36 -5.61
CA VAL A 127 8.17 -13.28 -6.15
C VAL A 127 8.96 -12.58 -7.24
N ARG A 128 8.27 -11.85 -8.13
CA ARG A 128 8.92 -11.13 -9.22
C ARG A 128 9.82 -9.99 -8.72
N GLN A 129 9.43 -9.32 -7.63
CA GLN A 129 10.23 -8.29 -6.98
C GLN A 129 11.48 -8.87 -6.32
N LEU A 130 11.38 -10.06 -5.74
CA LEU A 130 12.48 -10.75 -5.03
C LEU A 130 13.33 -11.66 -5.92
N ARG A 131 13.05 -11.67 -7.24
CA ARG A 131 13.66 -12.63 -8.17
C ARG A 131 15.18 -12.59 -8.15
N SER A 132 15.79 -11.40 -8.06
CA SER A 132 17.26 -11.27 -8.11
C SER A 132 17.89 -11.85 -6.85
N GLN A 133 17.35 -11.56 -5.67
CA GLN A 133 17.85 -12.06 -4.40
C GLN A 133 17.71 -13.58 -4.33
N VAL A 134 16.55 -14.12 -4.69
CA VAL A 134 16.31 -15.57 -4.70
C VAL A 134 17.23 -16.26 -5.71
N LEU A 135 17.35 -15.72 -6.93
CA LEU A 135 18.23 -16.30 -7.95
C LEU A 135 19.70 -16.32 -7.51
N ILE A 136 20.19 -15.26 -6.87
CA ILE A 136 21.57 -15.20 -6.36
C ILE A 136 21.81 -16.32 -5.33
N VAL A 137 20.91 -16.47 -4.36
CA VAL A 137 21.03 -17.51 -3.31
C VAL A 137 20.91 -18.92 -3.91
N THR A 138 19.95 -19.15 -4.82
CA THR A 138 19.82 -20.47 -5.46
C THR A 138 20.99 -20.79 -6.37
N SER A 139 21.59 -19.78 -7.02
CA SER A 139 22.78 -19.95 -7.85
C SER A 139 24.00 -20.30 -6.99
N ALA A 140 24.16 -19.65 -5.83
CA ALA A 140 25.19 -19.99 -4.86
C ALA A 140 25.01 -21.43 -4.34
N ALA A 141 23.77 -21.85 -4.03
CA ALA A 141 23.46 -23.22 -3.63
C ALA A 141 23.82 -24.24 -4.72
N ALA A 142 23.46 -23.96 -5.98
CA ALA A 142 23.80 -24.82 -7.11
C ALA A 142 25.32 -24.89 -7.35
N PHE A 143 26.02 -23.77 -7.20
CA PHE A 143 27.48 -23.70 -7.29
C PHE A 143 28.14 -24.56 -6.21
N ILE A 144 27.73 -24.42 -4.94
CA ILE A 144 28.28 -25.21 -3.82
C ILE A 144 28.03 -26.71 -4.04
N LEU A 145 26.82 -27.07 -4.47
CA LEU A 145 26.47 -28.46 -4.77
C LEU A 145 27.34 -29.03 -5.90
N GLY A 146 27.48 -28.30 -7.01
CA GLY A 146 28.30 -28.71 -8.15
C GLY A 146 29.80 -28.77 -7.82
N TRP A 147 30.30 -27.80 -7.05
CA TRP A 147 31.68 -27.79 -6.58
C TRP A 147 31.98 -29.05 -5.73
N ASN A 148 31.15 -29.33 -4.73
CA ASN A 148 31.38 -30.43 -3.82
C ASN A 148 31.17 -31.82 -4.46
N LEU A 149 30.19 -31.98 -5.36
CA LEU A 149 29.87 -33.27 -5.97
C LEU A 149 30.68 -33.59 -7.24
N ILE A 150 31.12 -32.57 -7.99
CA ILE A 150 31.78 -32.76 -9.28
C ILE A 150 33.25 -32.33 -9.20
N ALA A 151 33.50 -31.09 -8.81
CA ALA A 151 34.85 -30.52 -8.87
C ALA A 151 35.79 -31.16 -7.84
N VAL A 152 35.34 -31.33 -6.58
CA VAL A 152 36.19 -31.90 -5.52
C VAL A 152 36.61 -33.34 -5.83
N PRO A 153 35.71 -34.27 -6.24
CA PRO A 153 36.14 -35.62 -6.62
C PRO A 153 37.04 -35.65 -7.86
N SER A 154 36.82 -34.74 -8.82
CA SER A 154 37.58 -34.72 -10.09
C SER A 154 38.97 -34.06 -9.97
N LEU A 155 39.12 -33.09 -9.07
CA LEU A 155 40.33 -32.28 -8.90
C LEU A 155 41.00 -32.50 -7.53
N GLY A 156 40.52 -33.46 -6.74
CA GLY A 156 40.94 -33.67 -5.34
C GLY A 156 42.39 -34.10 -5.14
N SER A 157 43.12 -34.40 -6.21
CA SER A 157 44.58 -34.60 -6.17
C SER A 157 45.36 -33.29 -6.00
N LEU A 158 44.71 -32.13 -6.20
CA LEU A 158 45.32 -30.81 -5.99
C LEU A 158 45.21 -30.39 -4.52
N PRO A 159 46.31 -29.92 -3.88
CA PRO A 159 46.38 -29.65 -2.44
C PRO A 159 45.48 -28.51 -1.94
N PHE A 160 44.89 -27.72 -2.86
CA PHE A 160 44.04 -26.57 -2.52
C PHE A 160 42.55 -26.83 -2.77
N VAL A 161 42.17 -28.01 -3.26
CA VAL A 161 40.77 -28.34 -3.57
C VAL A 161 40.14 -29.00 -2.34
N SER A 162 39.24 -28.28 -1.69
CA SER A 162 38.49 -28.78 -0.53
C SER A 162 36.98 -28.56 -0.69
N PRO A 163 36.13 -29.40 -0.06
CA PRO A 163 34.70 -29.17 0.00
C PRO A 163 34.38 -27.81 0.63
N ILE A 164 33.50 -27.06 -0.03
CA ILE A 164 32.91 -25.85 0.55
C ILE A 164 31.81 -26.32 1.51
N MET A 165 32.16 -26.35 2.80
CA MET A 165 31.26 -26.74 3.88
C MET A 165 31.48 -25.81 5.06
N LEU A 166 30.39 -25.30 5.64
CA LEU A 166 30.44 -24.50 6.85
C LEU A 166 29.76 -25.26 7.99
N PRO A 167 30.21 -25.05 9.25
CA PRO A 167 29.51 -25.63 10.39
C PRO A 167 28.07 -25.06 10.49
N PRO A 168 27.04 -25.88 10.80
CA PRO A 168 25.66 -25.40 10.97
C PRO A 168 25.44 -24.57 12.25
N ILE A 169 26.32 -24.70 13.24
CA ILE A 169 26.18 -24.11 14.58
C ILE A 169 26.06 -22.58 14.52
N PRO A 170 26.94 -21.82 13.83
CA PRO A 170 26.79 -20.37 13.67
C PRO A 170 25.44 -19.94 13.09
N PHE A 171 24.89 -20.68 12.13
CA PHE A 171 23.59 -20.37 11.52
C PHE A 171 22.44 -20.63 12.49
N THR A 172 22.52 -21.74 13.23
CA THR A 172 21.55 -22.10 14.27
C THR A 172 21.50 -21.04 15.37
N LEU A 173 22.67 -20.61 15.87
CA LEU A 173 22.78 -19.60 16.93
C LEU A 173 22.38 -18.19 16.46
N SER A 174 22.67 -17.85 15.21
CA SER A 174 22.39 -16.52 14.65
C SER A 174 20.98 -16.35 14.10
N SER A 175 20.28 -17.45 13.77
CA SER A 175 18.93 -17.39 13.19
C SER A 175 17.87 -16.70 14.07
N PRO A 176 17.83 -16.86 15.41
CA PRO A 176 16.87 -16.15 16.24
C PRO A 176 17.18 -14.64 16.30
N ALA A 177 18.47 -14.28 16.31
CA ALA A 177 18.89 -12.88 16.26
C ALA A 177 18.49 -12.23 14.92
N LEU A 178 18.68 -12.92 13.80
CA LEU A 178 18.22 -12.47 12.48
C LEU A 178 16.69 -12.31 12.45
N GLY A 179 15.95 -13.30 12.95
CA GLY A 179 14.49 -13.23 13.04
C GLY A 179 14.02 -12.04 13.87
N LEU A 180 14.65 -11.79 15.02
CA LEU A 180 14.32 -10.67 15.90
C LEU A 180 14.59 -9.32 15.24
N LEU A 181 15.72 -9.18 14.52
CA LEU A 181 16.04 -7.97 13.77
C LEU A 181 14.99 -7.67 12.69
N LEU A 182 14.52 -8.68 11.96
CA LEU A 182 13.46 -8.53 10.97
C LEU A 182 12.12 -8.14 11.60
N VAL A 183 11.78 -8.71 12.77
CA VAL A 183 10.57 -8.36 13.52
C VAL A 183 10.62 -6.91 14.03
N PHE A 184 11.73 -6.48 14.62
CA PHE A 184 11.87 -5.11 15.07
C PHE A 184 11.78 -4.11 13.92
N ARG A 185 12.39 -4.46 12.77
CA ARG A 185 12.30 -3.64 11.56
C ARG A 185 10.87 -3.53 11.04
N THR A 186 10.17 -4.65 10.88
CA THR A 186 8.77 -4.66 10.43
C THR A 186 7.86 -3.88 11.38
N ASN A 187 8.06 -4.02 12.70
CA ASN A 187 7.30 -3.28 13.70
C ASN A 187 7.53 -1.76 13.62
N ALA A 188 8.79 -1.33 13.46
CA ALA A 188 9.11 0.09 13.29
C ALA A 188 8.46 0.68 12.02
N SER A 189 8.51 -0.05 10.91
CA SER A 189 7.84 0.35 9.66
C SER A 189 6.31 0.38 9.81
N TYR A 190 5.73 -0.61 10.49
CA TYR A 190 4.28 -0.67 10.73
C TYR A 190 3.80 0.50 11.60
N ALA A 191 4.56 0.87 12.64
CA ALA A 191 4.24 2.02 13.49
C ALA A 191 4.15 3.32 12.68
N ARG A 192 5.08 3.53 11.74
CA ARG A 192 5.06 4.68 10.82
C ARG A 192 3.83 4.70 9.93
N TRP A 193 3.47 3.54 9.36
CA TRP A 193 2.25 3.41 8.57
C TRP A 193 1.00 3.72 9.39
N GLY A 194 0.94 3.23 10.64
CA GLY A 194 -0.13 3.53 11.58
C GLY A 194 -0.22 5.02 11.93
N GLU A 195 0.91 5.68 12.22
CA GLU A 195 0.98 7.12 12.51
C GLU A 195 0.52 7.96 11.30
N ALA A 196 0.94 7.59 10.08
CA ALA A 196 0.49 8.28 8.86
C ALA A 196 -1.03 8.12 8.65
N ARG A 197 -1.56 6.91 8.79
CA ARG A 197 -2.99 6.63 8.60
C ARG A 197 -3.86 7.35 9.63
N THR A 198 -3.44 7.37 10.89
CA THR A 198 -4.16 8.04 11.99
C THR A 198 -4.09 9.56 11.85
N THR A 199 -2.94 10.11 11.47
CA THR A 199 -2.78 11.54 11.18
C THR A 199 -3.65 11.99 10.01
N TRP A 200 -3.70 11.22 8.91
CA TRP A 200 -4.63 11.49 7.80
C TRP A 200 -6.10 11.44 8.25
N ALA A 201 -6.47 10.50 9.12
CA ALA A 201 -7.82 10.43 9.68
C ALA A 201 -8.17 11.71 10.46
N ARG A 202 -7.23 12.17 11.30
CA ARG A 202 -7.36 13.42 12.07
C ARG A 202 -7.50 14.63 11.14
N MET A 203 -6.71 14.70 10.06
CA MET A 203 -6.82 15.78 9.08
C MET A 203 -8.20 15.83 8.42
N VAL A 204 -8.73 14.69 7.94
CA VAL A 204 -10.08 14.63 7.36
C VAL A 204 -11.16 15.00 8.38
N ALA A 205 -11.05 14.53 9.62
CA ALA A 205 -12.01 14.81 10.68
C ALA A 205 -12.09 16.32 10.99
N HIS A 206 -10.93 16.98 11.15
CA HIS A 206 -10.89 18.42 11.41
C HIS A 206 -11.28 19.27 10.20
N GLY A 207 -10.95 18.81 8.98
CA GLY A 207 -11.46 19.44 7.76
C GLY A 207 -12.99 19.42 7.68
N ARG A 208 -13.61 18.28 7.99
CA ARG A 208 -15.08 18.18 8.09
C ARG A 208 -15.66 19.00 9.23
N ASN A 209 -14.97 19.10 10.37
CA ASN A 209 -15.42 19.93 11.47
C ASN A 209 -15.44 21.41 11.10
N LEU A 210 -14.48 21.91 10.32
CA LEU A 210 -14.50 23.28 9.80
C LEU A 210 -15.74 23.54 8.95
N ILE A 211 -16.01 22.65 7.97
CA ILE A 211 -17.17 22.78 7.07
C ILE A 211 -18.47 22.71 7.87
N ARG A 212 -18.57 21.76 8.81
CA ARG A 212 -19.75 21.59 9.67
C ARG A 212 -19.99 22.82 10.54
N MET A 213 -18.96 23.38 11.17
CA MET A 213 -19.11 24.56 12.04
C MET A 213 -19.45 25.80 11.23
N ALA A 214 -18.83 26.01 10.07
CA ALA A 214 -19.17 27.10 9.18
C ALA A 214 -20.63 27.03 8.71
N GLY A 215 -21.13 25.84 8.35
CA GLY A 215 -22.54 25.65 7.98
C GLY A 215 -23.54 25.81 9.12
N VAL A 216 -23.08 25.79 10.38
CA VAL A 216 -23.93 26.06 11.56
C VAL A 216 -23.95 27.55 11.90
N PHE A 217 -22.83 28.24 11.73
CA PHE A 217 -22.69 29.64 12.13
C PHE A 217 -22.92 30.64 11.00
N SER A 218 -23.06 30.18 9.76
CA SER A 218 -23.26 31.04 8.60
C SER A 218 -24.36 30.51 7.69
N ASP A 219 -25.35 31.36 7.41
CA ASP A 219 -26.40 31.11 6.44
C ASP A 219 -25.92 31.33 4.99
N ASP A 220 -24.75 31.97 4.80
CA ASP A 220 -24.15 32.16 3.48
C ASP A 220 -23.55 30.85 2.95
N LYS A 221 -24.37 30.12 2.19
CA LYS A 221 -23.99 28.86 1.54
C LYS A 221 -22.81 29.02 0.60
N VAL A 222 -22.65 30.17 -0.06
CA VAL A 222 -21.55 30.41 -1.02
C VAL A 222 -20.23 30.56 -0.27
N ALA A 223 -20.24 31.27 0.86
CA ALA A 223 -19.07 31.40 1.71
C ALA A 223 -18.68 30.04 2.34
N VAL A 224 -19.66 29.25 2.80
CA VAL A 224 -19.43 27.89 3.32
C VAL A 224 -18.84 26.96 2.25
N GLN A 225 -19.34 27.03 1.01
CA GLN A 225 -18.77 26.27 -0.11
C GLN A 225 -17.34 26.71 -0.43
N SER A 226 -17.05 28.02 -0.39
CA SER A 226 -15.71 28.56 -0.62
C SER A 226 -14.72 28.08 0.44
N LEU A 227 -15.11 28.09 1.72
CA LEU A 227 -14.34 27.49 2.80
C LEU A 227 -14.11 26.00 2.58
N GLY A 228 -15.15 25.26 2.19
CA GLY A 228 -15.06 23.84 1.88
C GLY A 228 -14.05 23.52 0.78
N LYS A 229 -14.04 24.31 -0.29
CA LYS A 229 -13.03 24.22 -1.36
C LYS A 229 -11.63 24.54 -0.84
N ALA A 230 -11.47 25.51 0.07
CA ALA A 230 -10.18 25.81 0.69
C ALA A 230 -9.67 24.71 1.62
N VAL A 231 -10.56 24.03 2.37
CA VAL A 231 -10.21 22.85 3.17
C VAL A 231 -9.72 21.72 2.27
N TRP A 232 -10.45 21.46 1.17
CA TRP A 232 -10.03 20.49 0.15
C TRP A 232 -8.68 20.88 -0.46
N LEU A 233 -8.49 22.14 -0.86
CA LEU A 233 -7.26 22.64 -1.46
C LEU A 233 -6.07 22.42 -0.53
N TYR A 234 -6.22 22.71 0.75
CA TYR A 234 -5.17 22.46 1.74
C TYR A 234 -4.81 20.98 1.81
N CYS A 235 -5.80 20.10 1.99
CA CYS A 235 -5.56 18.65 2.07
C CYS A 235 -4.96 18.07 0.78
N ARG A 236 -5.41 18.58 -0.38
CA ARG A 236 -4.94 18.17 -1.70
C ARG A 236 -3.51 18.64 -1.97
N THR A 237 -3.16 19.83 -1.49
CA THR A 237 -1.79 20.35 -1.53
C THR A 237 -0.86 19.55 -0.63
N VAL A 238 -1.31 19.18 0.58
CA VAL A 238 -0.55 18.27 1.47
C VAL A 238 -0.34 16.91 0.80
N MET A 239 -1.35 16.35 0.14
CA MET A 239 -1.19 15.13 -0.66
C MET A 239 -0.14 15.31 -1.77
N ASN A 240 -0.16 16.44 -2.49
CA ASN A 240 0.81 16.73 -3.55
C ASN A 240 2.24 16.80 -3.02
N GLN A 241 2.46 17.45 -1.86
CA GLN A 241 3.76 17.51 -1.20
C GLN A 241 4.29 16.13 -0.78
N LEU A 242 3.40 15.21 -0.40
CA LEU A 242 3.75 13.85 0.05
C LEU A 242 3.82 12.83 -1.09
N SER A 243 3.55 13.26 -2.33
CA SER A 243 3.54 12.40 -3.52
C SER A 243 4.77 12.67 -4.40
N SER A 244 5.13 11.70 -5.23
CA SER A 244 6.18 11.92 -6.24
C SER A 244 5.73 12.99 -7.24
N PRO A 245 6.58 13.99 -7.57
CA PRO A 245 6.24 15.02 -8.55
C PRO A 245 5.84 14.45 -9.91
N GLU A 246 6.51 13.39 -10.37
CA GLU A 246 6.20 12.72 -11.64
C GLU A 246 4.82 12.05 -11.64
N GLU A 247 4.36 11.65 -10.45
CA GLU A 247 3.11 10.91 -10.31
C GLU A 247 1.90 11.83 -10.19
N ASP A 248 2.02 12.92 -9.43
CA ASP A 248 0.85 13.69 -8.98
C ASP A 248 0.81 15.14 -9.49
N GLU A 249 1.93 15.77 -9.86
CA GLU A 249 1.96 17.19 -10.26
C GLU A 249 1.01 17.55 -11.41
N PRO A 250 0.91 16.77 -12.51
CA PRO A 250 -0.02 17.09 -13.59
C PRO A 250 -1.48 17.04 -13.14
N PHE A 251 -1.84 16.04 -12.35
CA PHE A 251 -3.21 15.86 -11.84
C PHE A 251 -3.57 16.94 -10.82
N TYR A 252 -2.66 17.26 -9.90
CA TYR A 252 -2.83 18.32 -8.92
C TYR A 252 -3.12 19.67 -9.60
N ARG A 253 -2.34 20.02 -10.63
CA ARG A 253 -2.54 21.26 -11.40
C ARG A 253 -3.91 21.31 -12.06
N ASP A 254 -4.30 20.23 -12.73
CA ASP A 254 -5.60 20.13 -13.40
C ASP A 254 -6.78 20.25 -12.41
N GLU A 255 -6.69 19.57 -11.27
CA GLU A 255 -7.72 19.61 -10.22
C GLU A 255 -7.85 21.01 -9.58
N VAL A 256 -6.74 21.69 -9.31
CA VAL A 256 -6.77 23.06 -8.76
C VAL A 256 -7.37 24.04 -9.76
N LEU A 257 -6.98 23.94 -11.05
CA LEU A 257 -7.50 24.82 -12.10
C LEU A 257 -8.97 24.55 -12.41
N SER A 258 -9.42 23.30 -12.41
CA SER A 258 -10.83 22.96 -12.62
C SER A 258 -11.72 23.39 -11.44
N THR A 259 -11.23 23.32 -10.20
CA THR A 259 -12.02 23.67 -9.00
C THR A 259 -12.23 25.18 -8.85
N TYR A 260 -11.21 25.98 -9.16
CA TYR A 260 -11.23 27.44 -9.00
C TYR A 260 -11.40 28.22 -10.32
N GLY A 261 -11.25 27.56 -11.47
CA GLY A 261 -11.26 28.14 -12.81
C GLY A 261 -9.86 28.53 -13.31
N GLU A 262 -9.59 28.30 -14.60
CA GLU A 262 -8.27 28.53 -15.23
C GLU A 262 -7.78 29.99 -15.16
N LYS A 263 -8.72 30.93 -15.11
CA LYS A 263 -8.46 32.37 -15.03
C LYS A 263 -8.42 32.90 -13.60
N SER A 264 -8.60 32.04 -12.59
CA SER A 264 -8.57 32.45 -11.19
C SER A 264 -7.17 32.88 -10.78
N GLY A 265 -7.07 34.12 -10.27
CA GLY A 265 -5.84 34.63 -9.69
C GLY A 265 -5.40 33.81 -8.47
N LEU A 266 -6.34 33.23 -7.72
CA LEU A 266 -6.02 32.37 -6.58
C LEU A 266 -5.31 31.08 -7.01
N ALA A 267 -5.87 30.34 -7.97
CA ALA A 267 -5.28 29.10 -8.48
C ALA A 267 -3.86 29.32 -8.97
N ARG A 268 -3.63 30.37 -9.77
CA ARG A 268 -2.30 30.73 -10.27
C ARG A 268 -1.33 31.04 -9.14
N ARG A 269 -1.73 31.85 -8.15
CA ARG A 269 -0.90 32.18 -6.98
C ARG A 269 -0.50 30.94 -6.19
N ILE A 270 -1.42 30.01 -5.96
CA ILE A 270 -1.13 28.76 -5.25
C ILE A 270 -0.15 27.90 -6.05
N LEU A 271 -0.40 27.69 -7.34
CA LEU A 271 0.46 26.85 -8.19
C LEU A 271 1.86 27.40 -8.39
N SER A 272 2.02 28.73 -8.41
CA SER A 272 3.30 29.42 -8.50
C SER A 272 3.99 29.63 -7.15
N SER A 273 3.34 29.31 -6.03
CA SER A 273 3.94 29.51 -4.71
C SER A 273 5.13 28.57 -4.50
N PRO A 274 6.26 29.05 -3.94
CA PRO A 274 7.37 28.18 -3.57
C PRO A 274 6.95 27.19 -2.46
N ASP A 275 6.14 27.65 -1.51
CA ASP A 275 5.50 26.82 -0.50
C ASP A 275 3.98 26.85 -0.74
N ARG A 276 3.50 25.83 -1.44
CA ARG A 276 2.08 25.71 -1.78
C ARG A 276 1.24 25.37 -0.56
N THR A 277 1.77 24.56 0.36
CA THR A 277 1.06 24.12 1.56
C THR A 277 0.79 25.31 2.47
N LEU A 278 1.79 26.16 2.70
CA LEU A 278 1.63 27.40 3.46
C LEU A 278 0.66 28.37 2.77
N ALA A 279 0.75 28.50 1.44
CA ALA A 279 -0.15 29.38 0.68
C ALA A 279 -1.62 28.90 0.75
N ALA A 280 -1.85 27.59 0.62
CA ALA A 280 -3.18 26.99 0.78
C ALA A 280 -3.70 27.11 2.22
N TRP A 281 -2.81 26.97 3.21
CA TRP A 281 -3.16 27.13 4.62
C TRP A 281 -3.59 28.55 4.94
N LYS A 282 -2.84 29.55 4.45
CA LYS A 282 -3.23 30.96 4.55
C LYS A 282 -4.58 31.21 3.88
N GLN A 283 -4.81 30.64 2.69
CA GLN A 283 -6.10 30.80 2.01
C GLN A 283 -7.25 30.25 2.85
N LEU A 284 -7.06 29.08 3.48
CA LEU A 284 -8.04 28.49 4.38
C LEU A 284 -8.39 29.44 5.55
N SER A 285 -7.40 30.06 6.18
CA SER A 285 -7.65 31.06 7.24
C SER A 285 -8.40 32.29 6.71
N LEU A 286 -8.07 32.77 5.50
CA LEU A 286 -8.78 33.90 4.89
C LEU A 286 -10.26 33.59 4.63
N GLU A 287 -10.58 32.40 4.13
CA GLU A 287 -11.99 32.00 3.92
C GLU A 287 -12.76 31.88 5.24
N LEU A 288 -12.13 31.36 6.30
CA LEU A 288 -12.78 31.26 7.62
C LEU A 288 -13.08 32.64 8.20
N HIS A 289 -12.12 33.56 8.15
CA HIS A 289 -12.28 34.93 8.67
C HIS A 289 -13.16 35.81 7.76
N GLY A 290 -13.36 35.41 6.50
CA GLY A 290 -14.26 36.08 5.56
C GLY A 290 -15.73 35.70 5.74
N LEU A 291 -16.06 34.74 6.59
CA LEU A 291 -17.44 34.33 6.83
C LEU A 291 -18.25 35.50 7.44
N PRO A 292 -19.31 35.96 6.76
CA PRO A 292 -20.04 37.19 7.13
C PRO A 292 -20.78 37.11 8.48
N ALA A 293 -21.00 35.90 8.99
CA ALA A 293 -21.92 35.63 10.10
C ALA A 293 -21.27 34.97 11.32
N VAL A 294 -19.94 34.85 11.41
CA VAL A 294 -19.29 34.47 12.68
C VAL A 294 -19.28 35.68 13.61
N ALA A 295 -20.48 36.15 13.99
CA ALA A 295 -20.72 37.29 14.86
C ALA A 295 -20.30 37.00 16.31
N ASP A 296 -20.08 35.73 16.66
CA ASP A 296 -19.52 35.31 17.94
C ASP A 296 -18.00 35.08 17.80
N PRO A 297 -17.15 35.96 18.38
CA PRO A 297 -15.70 35.76 18.42
C PRO A 297 -15.30 34.40 19.02
N LYS A 298 -16.10 33.86 19.95
CA LYS A 298 -15.84 32.56 20.54
C LYS A 298 -16.03 31.44 19.52
N ALA A 299 -17.08 31.49 18.70
CA ALA A 299 -17.31 30.53 17.63
C ALA A 299 -16.18 30.54 16.58
N LEU A 300 -15.64 31.73 16.27
CA LEU A 300 -14.48 31.87 15.37
C LEU A 300 -13.25 31.20 15.96
N ILE A 301 -12.92 31.51 17.22
CA ILE A 301 -11.76 30.92 17.93
C ILE A 301 -11.89 29.40 18.02
N GLU A 302 -13.06 28.87 18.38
CA GLU A 302 -13.27 27.42 18.46
C GLU A 302 -13.16 26.73 17.09
N THR A 303 -13.58 27.41 16.03
CA THR A 303 -13.48 26.87 14.66
C THR A 303 -12.02 26.92 14.17
N ASP A 304 -11.30 28.01 14.43
CA ASP A 304 -9.90 28.19 14.04
C ASP A 304 -8.95 27.16 14.68
N LYS A 305 -9.28 26.64 15.87
CA LYS A 305 -8.54 25.50 16.47
C LYS A 305 -8.42 24.31 15.52
N SER A 306 -9.41 24.07 14.66
CA SER A 306 -9.31 23.00 13.67
C SER A 306 -8.28 23.32 12.58
N ILE A 307 -8.10 24.58 12.19
CA ILE A 307 -7.04 25.01 11.25
C ILE A 307 -5.65 24.77 11.86
N ILE A 308 -5.47 25.06 13.16
CA ILE A 308 -4.22 24.77 13.88
C ILE A 308 -3.92 23.27 13.82
N ILE A 309 -4.91 22.43 14.12
CA ILE A 309 -4.75 20.97 14.11
C ILE A 309 -4.46 20.43 12.70
N LEU A 310 -5.04 21.02 11.65
CA LEU A 310 -4.71 20.70 10.27
C LEU A 310 -3.22 20.96 9.99
N GLY A 311 -2.69 22.10 10.45
CA GLY A 311 -1.26 22.43 10.41
C GLY A 311 -0.38 21.41 11.13
N GLU A 312 -0.75 21.01 12.35
CA GLU A 312 -0.05 19.95 13.10
C GLU A 312 -0.02 18.62 12.35
N CYS A 313 -1.12 18.27 11.68
CA CYS A 313 -1.20 17.04 10.88
C CYS A 313 -0.25 17.10 9.69
N ALA A 314 -0.20 18.21 8.94
CA ALA A 314 0.72 18.40 7.83
C ALA A 314 2.18 18.30 8.28
N ALA A 315 2.56 19.00 9.36
CA ALA A 315 3.90 18.94 9.92
C ALA A 315 4.28 17.51 10.38
N THR A 316 3.34 16.79 10.99
CA THR A 316 3.56 15.38 11.39
C THR A 316 3.79 14.49 10.17
N MET A 317 3.02 14.67 9.09
CA MET A 317 3.20 13.90 7.86
C MET A 317 4.50 14.24 7.13
N GLU A 318 4.90 15.51 7.12
CA GLU A 318 6.20 15.95 6.60
C GLU A 318 7.35 15.31 7.39
N LYS A 319 7.26 15.26 8.72
CA LYS A 319 8.22 14.53 9.59
C LYS A 319 8.29 13.05 9.21
N ILE A 320 7.15 12.38 9.04
CA ILE A 320 7.11 10.96 8.64
C ILE A 320 7.78 10.78 7.28
N TYR A 321 7.49 11.64 6.31
CA TYR A 321 8.04 11.55 4.96
C TYR A 321 9.57 11.81 4.93
N SER A 322 10.02 12.86 5.60
CA SER A 322 11.42 13.32 5.59
C SER A 322 12.36 12.51 6.48
N SER A 323 11.84 11.85 7.51
CA SER A 323 12.64 11.15 8.52
C SER A 323 12.38 9.64 8.49
N PRO A 324 13.11 8.85 7.70
CA PRO A 324 12.95 7.39 7.64
C PRO A 324 13.46 6.67 8.90
N VAL A 325 13.29 5.35 8.97
CA VAL A 325 13.94 4.55 10.03
C VAL A 325 15.46 4.71 9.88
N PRO A 326 16.23 4.84 10.99
CA PRO A 326 17.66 5.11 10.92
C PRO A 326 18.39 4.22 9.92
N LEU A 327 19.05 4.84 8.93
CA LEU A 327 19.66 4.12 7.80
C LEU A 327 20.77 3.15 8.21
N VAL A 328 21.41 3.36 9.35
CA VAL A 328 22.41 2.43 9.89
C VAL A 328 21.75 1.10 10.25
N TYR A 329 20.56 1.15 10.86
CA TYR A 329 19.80 -0.02 11.27
C TYR A 329 19.31 -0.83 10.06
N THR A 330 18.73 -0.17 9.05
CA THR A 330 18.25 -0.83 7.83
C THR A 330 19.41 -1.45 7.05
N ARG A 331 20.54 -0.75 6.89
CA ARG A 331 21.72 -1.27 6.20
C ARG A 331 22.37 -2.43 6.94
N HIS A 332 22.50 -2.37 8.26
CA HIS A 332 23.08 -3.46 9.04
C HIS A 332 22.23 -4.74 8.93
N THR A 333 20.91 -4.62 9.11
CA THR A 333 19.96 -5.74 8.99
C THR A 333 20.01 -6.35 7.59
N ALA A 334 19.99 -5.53 6.53
CA ALA A 334 20.05 -6.02 5.16
C ALA A 334 21.38 -6.75 4.84
N ARG A 335 22.51 -6.24 5.33
CA ARG A 335 23.83 -6.89 5.16
C ARG A 335 23.89 -8.22 5.88
N PHE A 336 23.42 -8.27 7.12
CA PHE A 336 23.40 -9.51 7.90
C PHE A 336 22.49 -10.55 7.24
N LEU A 337 21.27 -10.17 6.82
CA LEU A 337 20.38 -11.05 6.07
C LEU A 337 21.02 -11.57 4.77
N SER A 338 21.65 -10.67 4.00
CA SER A 338 22.22 -11.03 2.70
C SER A 338 23.40 -12.00 2.84
N LEU A 339 24.32 -11.74 3.78
CA LEU A 339 25.45 -12.62 4.07
C LEU A 339 24.97 -13.97 4.62
N TRP A 340 24.02 -13.94 5.56
CA TRP A 340 23.45 -15.15 6.15
C TRP A 340 22.77 -16.02 5.09
N ALA A 341 21.93 -15.44 4.23
CA ALA A 341 21.23 -16.18 3.17
C ALA A 341 22.19 -16.72 2.09
N LEU A 342 23.26 -15.99 1.76
CA LEU A 342 24.24 -16.41 0.75
C LEU A 342 25.13 -17.56 1.24
N LEU A 343 25.51 -17.56 2.52
CA LEU A 343 26.38 -18.59 3.12
C LEU A 343 25.60 -19.80 3.62
N LEU A 344 24.28 -19.69 3.82
CA LEU A 344 23.42 -20.76 4.31
C LEU A 344 23.55 -22.08 3.53
N PRO A 345 23.63 -22.13 2.19
CA PRO A 345 23.71 -23.39 1.46
C PRO A 345 24.96 -24.21 1.81
N ALA A 346 26.08 -23.55 2.14
CA ALA A 346 27.31 -24.23 2.57
C ALA A 346 27.16 -24.87 3.95
N ALA A 347 26.33 -24.28 4.82
CA ALA A 347 26.01 -24.84 6.13
C ALA A 347 24.99 -25.98 6.07
N LEU A 348 24.08 -25.93 5.09
CA LEU A 348 23.09 -27.00 4.86
C LEU A 348 23.71 -28.24 4.20
N TYR A 349 24.88 -28.13 3.56
CA TYR A 349 25.45 -29.19 2.73
C TYR A 349 25.62 -30.52 3.47
N SER A 350 26.30 -30.54 4.63
CA SER A 350 26.49 -31.78 5.40
C SER A 350 25.16 -32.44 5.74
N SER A 351 24.22 -31.65 6.27
CA SER A 351 22.92 -32.15 6.74
C SER A 351 22.09 -32.83 5.64
N PHE A 352 22.12 -32.31 4.41
CA PHE A 352 21.38 -32.91 3.30
C PHE A 352 22.13 -34.08 2.64
N VAL A 353 23.46 -34.06 2.64
CA VAL A 353 24.28 -35.15 2.10
C VAL A 353 24.20 -36.38 3.01
N ASP A 354 24.21 -36.20 4.33
CA ASP A 354 24.11 -37.30 5.31
C ASP A 354 22.81 -38.10 5.14
N ILE A 355 21.75 -37.45 4.66
CA ILE A 355 20.43 -38.05 4.39
C ILE A 355 20.31 -38.55 2.93
N GLY A 356 21.35 -38.38 2.12
CA GLY A 356 21.39 -38.79 0.70
C GLY A 356 20.55 -37.89 -0.23
N GLN A 357 20.20 -36.68 0.20
CA GLN A 357 19.31 -35.75 -0.51
C GLN A 357 19.99 -34.42 -0.87
N ALA A 358 21.23 -34.47 -1.36
CA ALA A 358 22.02 -33.27 -1.67
C ALA A 358 21.32 -32.30 -2.65
N TRP A 359 20.48 -32.80 -3.57
CA TRP A 359 19.72 -31.97 -4.51
C TRP A 359 18.74 -31.00 -3.81
N ALA A 360 18.25 -31.34 -2.62
CA ALA A 360 17.25 -30.56 -1.89
C ALA A 360 17.81 -29.26 -1.31
N ILE A 361 19.14 -29.07 -1.29
CA ILE A 361 19.80 -27.84 -0.85
C ILE A 361 19.35 -26.64 -1.69
N ILE A 362 19.20 -26.82 -3.01
CA ILE A 362 18.82 -25.75 -3.95
C ILE A 362 17.40 -25.23 -3.65
N PRO A 363 16.34 -26.06 -3.68
CA PRO A 363 14.99 -25.58 -3.38
C PRO A 363 14.86 -25.11 -1.92
N ALA A 364 15.52 -25.76 -0.95
CA ALA A 364 15.47 -25.32 0.45
C ALA A 364 16.04 -23.90 0.62
N SER A 365 17.19 -23.61 0.02
CA SER A 365 17.83 -22.29 0.08
C SER A 365 16.98 -21.23 -0.61
N GLY A 366 16.37 -21.57 -1.75
CA GLY A 366 15.47 -20.66 -2.48
C GLY A 366 14.20 -20.30 -1.70
N ILE A 367 13.57 -21.29 -1.05
CA ILE A 367 12.38 -21.08 -0.22
C ILE A 367 12.71 -20.19 0.99
N LEU A 368 13.81 -20.47 1.70
CA LEU A 368 14.24 -19.67 2.84
C LEU A 368 14.59 -18.23 2.43
N ALA A 369 15.30 -18.06 1.31
CA ALA A 369 15.58 -16.74 0.76
C ALA A 369 14.28 -15.98 0.44
N PHE A 370 13.32 -16.62 -0.22
CA PHE A 370 12.05 -16.00 -0.56
C PHE A 370 11.31 -15.47 0.67
N PHE A 371 11.19 -16.27 1.74
CA PHE A 371 10.50 -15.85 2.95
C PHE A 371 11.25 -14.76 3.72
N LEU A 372 12.57 -14.91 3.92
CA LEU A 372 13.34 -13.94 4.71
C LEU A 372 13.49 -12.59 4.00
N PHE A 373 13.83 -12.58 2.70
CA PHE A 373 13.82 -11.34 1.91
C PHE A 373 12.41 -10.79 1.73
N GLY A 374 11.37 -11.64 1.77
CA GLY A 374 9.98 -11.23 1.79
C GLY A 374 9.63 -10.36 3.00
N VAL A 375 10.03 -10.78 4.21
CA VAL A 375 9.82 -9.99 5.44
C VAL A 375 10.56 -8.65 5.36
N ASP A 376 11.79 -8.65 4.83
CA ASP A 376 12.56 -7.42 4.65
C ASP A 376 11.90 -6.46 3.65
N ALA A 377 11.42 -6.98 2.52
CA ALA A 377 10.71 -6.21 1.49
C ALA A 377 9.37 -5.64 1.98
N LEU A 378 8.64 -6.37 2.84
CA LEU A 378 7.42 -5.86 3.49
C LEU A 378 7.72 -4.64 4.37
N SER A 379 8.85 -4.66 5.09
CA SER A 379 9.27 -3.54 5.92
C SER A 379 9.45 -2.26 5.11
N PHE A 380 10.06 -2.34 3.92
CA PHE A 380 10.25 -1.19 3.04
C PHE A 380 8.94 -0.62 2.47
N GLN A 381 7.93 -1.48 2.21
CA GLN A 381 6.62 -1.03 1.74
C GLN A 381 5.86 -0.27 2.83
N LEU A 382 5.98 -0.70 4.09
CA LEU A 382 5.34 -0.04 5.23
C LEU A 382 6.08 1.22 5.69
N GLU A 383 7.40 1.28 5.47
CA GLU A 383 8.26 2.40 5.90
C GLU A 383 7.92 3.73 5.22
N GLU A 384 7.45 3.69 3.97
CA GLU A 384 6.99 4.84 3.19
C GLU A 384 5.49 4.68 2.90
N PRO A 385 4.62 5.25 3.75
CA PRO A 385 3.20 4.93 3.74
C PRO A 385 2.38 5.71 2.70
N PHE A 386 2.87 6.86 2.24
CA PHE A 386 2.08 7.77 1.39
C PHE A 386 1.90 7.19 -0.02
N SER A 387 2.84 6.40 -0.52
CA SER A 387 2.67 5.69 -1.79
C SER A 387 1.59 4.62 -1.82
N ILE A 388 1.15 4.11 -0.66
CA ILE A 388 0.15 3.02 -0.57
C ILE A 388 -1.16 3.45 0.08
N LEU A 389 -1.20 4.59 0.79
CA LEU A 389 -2.42 5.12 1.37
C LEU A 389 -3.36 5.67 0.27
N PRO A 390 -4.69 5.48 0.39
CA PRO A 390 -5.67 6.03 -0.53
C PRO A 390 -5.90 7.55 -0.28
N MET A 391 -4.84 8.35 -0.33
CA MET A 391 -4.87 9.80 -0.01
C MET A 391 -5.87 10.56 -0.89
N LYS A 392 -5.99 10.17 -2.17
CA LYS A 392 -6.97 10.76 -3.09
C LYS A 392 -8.40 10.60 -2.58
N SER A 393 -8.77 9.39 -2.16
CA SER A 393 -10.09 9.13 -1.59
C SER A 393 -10.33 9.92 -0.30
N PHE A 394 -9.29 10.17 0.51
CA PHE A 394 -9.40 11.01 1.69
C PHE A 394 -9.70 12.48 1.33
N CYS A 395 -9.07 13.00 0.28
CA CYS A 395 -9.34 14.36 -0.21
C CYS A 395 -10.75 14.46 -0.84
N ASP A 396 -11.15 13.48 -1.65
CA ASP A 396 -12.46 13.47 -2.31
C ASP A 396 -13.63 13.39 -1.32
N GLN A 397 -13.40 12.69 -0.20
CA GLN A 397 -14.32 12.64 0.93
C GLN A 397 -14.57 14.00 1.59
N ILE A 398 -13.61 14.93 1.54
CA ILE A 398 -13.79 16.30 2.03
C ILE A 398 -14.70 17.05 1.07
N LEU A 399 -14.42 16.96 -0.24
CA LEU A 399 -15.24 17.63 -1.26
C LEU A 399 -16.70 17.16 -1.20
N GLY A 400 -16.93 15.85 -1.13
CA GLY A 400 -18.30 15.32 -0.97
C GLY A 400 -18.98 15.75 0.34
N SER A 401 -18.23 16.10 1.39
CA SER A 401 -18.81 16.66 2.62
C SER A 401 -19.30 18.10 2.40
N VAL A 402 -18.64 18.86 1.52
CA VAL A 402 -19.09 20.20 1.10
C VAL A 402 -20.43 20.12 0.39
N ASP A 403 -20.57 19.19 -0.56
CA ASP A 403 -21.80 19.05 -1.35
C ASP A 403 -23.01 18.66 -0.48
N ILE A 404 -22.80 17.78 0.49
CA ILE A 404 -23.82 17.36 1.46
C ILE A 404 -24.23 18.53 2.36
N LEU A 405 -23.26 19.24 2.95
CA LEU A 405 -23.53 20.28 3.95
C LEU A 405 -24.02 21.60 3.33
N ALA A 406 -23.61 21.90 2.10
CA ALA A 406 -24.12 23.07 1.37
C ALA A 406 -25.53 22.85 0.78
N GLY A 407 -26.10 21.65 0.93
CA GLY A 407 -27.47 21.33 0.49
C GLY A 407 -27.63 21.15 -1.02
N VAL A 408 -26.56 20.88 -1.76
CA VAL A 408 -26.63 20.64 -3.22
C VAL A 408 -27.17 19.23 -3.52
N GLY A 409 -27.14 18.31 -2.54
CA GLY A 409 -27.71 16.95 -2.66
C GLY A 409 -29.19 16.82 -2.30
N GLY A 410 -29.91 17.93 -2.18
CA GLY A 410 -31.27 17.99 -1.63
C GLY A 410 -32.42 18.07 -2.65
N GLU A 411 -32.23 17.72 -3.92
CA GLU A 411 -33.31 17.55 -4.89
C GLU A 411 -32.93 16.45 -5.90
N ALA A 412 -33.25 15.19 -5.59
CA ALA A 412 -33.26 14.09 -6.55
C ALA A 412 -34.28 13.02 -6.15
#